data_AF-A0A9P7WYB7-F1
#
_entry.id   AF-A0A9P7WYB7-F1
#
_cell.length_a   1.000
_cell.length_b   1.000
_cell.length_c   1.000
_cell.angle_alpha   90.00
_cell.angle_beta   90.00
_cell.angle_gamma   90.00
#
_symmetry.space_group_name_H-M   'P 1'
#
loop_
_entity.id
_entity.type
_entity.pdbx_description
1 polymer ?
#
loop_
_entity_poly.entity_id
_entity_poly.type
_entity_poly.pdbx_seq_one_letter_code
_entity_poly.pdbx_strand_id
1 'polypeptide(L)'
;MMKSTLAFLFLHVVLLAAPASASGCSGCPFPCGRVENLTDRDMLYTTDPNPNLGAHHDRCRFWNWYTTWPWSTERREVPCTQKPLPRGSSSGGCSSEIDVDAYTFAYNDYYAGGTLVRTAEWTKIPDTKTATCRK
;
A
#
# COMPACT_ATOMS: atom_id res chain seq x y z
N MET A 1 19.45 -60.84 -11.06
CA MET A 1 18.42 -59.80 -10.86
C MET A 1 19.11 -58.52 -10.40
N MET A 2 19.48 -57.63 -11.34
CA MET A 2 20.15 -56.36 -11.02
C MET A 2 19.10 -55.26 -10.87
N LYS A 3 19.07 -54.62 -9.70
CA LYS A 3 18.19 -53.48 -9.40
C LYS A 3 18.91 -52.21 -9.85
N SER A 4 18.34 -51.53 -10.84
CA SER A 4 18.79 -50.23 -11.34
C SER A 4 18.10 -49.13 -10.55
N THR A 5 18.87 -48.35 -9.80
CA THR A 5 18.38 -47.23 -8.99
C THR A 5 18.51 -45.95 -9.81
N LEU A 6 17.39 -45.43 -10.30
CA LEU A 6 17.32 -44.16 -11.03
C LEU A 6 17.23 -43.01 -10.01
N ALA A 7 18.25 -42.14 -9.98
CA ALA A 7 18.25 -40.93 -9.16
C ALA A 7 17.59 -39.77 -9.93
N PHE A 8 16.51 -39.21 -9.40
CA PHE A 8 15.84 -38.03 -9.93
C PHE A 8 16.48 -36.76 -9.35
N LEU A 9 17.10 -35.96 -10.22
CA LEU A 9 17.66 -34.65 -9.89
C LEU A 9 16.55 -33.60 -9.96
N PHE A 10 16.08 -33.10 -8.82
CA PHE A 10 15.08 -32.03 -8.75
C PHE A 10 15.74 -30.65 -8.92
N LEU A 11 15.64 -30.09 -10.14
CA LEU A 11 16.04 -28.71 -10.44
C LEU A 11 14.98 -27.74 -9.90
N HIS A 12 15.29 -27.02 -8.82
CA HIS A 12 14.43 -25.97 -8.27
C HIS A 12 14.63 -24.66 -9.05
N VAL A 13 13.71 -24.36 -9.96
CA VAL A 13 13.66 -23.05 -10.64
C VAL A 13 13.00 -22.06 -9.70
N VAL A 14 13.80 -21.17 -9.11
CA VAL A 14 13.29 -20.02 -8.33
C VAL A 14 12.81 -18.98 -9.34
N LEU A 15 11.49 -18.93 -9.59
CA LEU A 15 10.89 -17.80 -10.31
C LEU A 15 10.95 -16.55 -9.44
N LEU A 16 11.89 -15.66 -9.72
CA LEU A 16 11.86 -14.28 -9.25
C LEU A 16 10.78 -13.55 -10.05
N ALA A 17 9.57 -13.46 -9.51
CA ALA A 17 8.54 -12.59 -10.05
C ALA A 17 9.03 -11.13 -9.94
N ALA A 18 9.23 -10.46 -11.08
CA ALA A 18 9.48 -9.04 -11.09
C ALA A 18 8.28 -8.31 -10.46
N PRO A 19 8.49 -7.32 -9.58
CA PRO A 19 7.39 -6.54 -9.04
C PRO A 19 6.68 -5.83 -10.19
N ALA A 20 5.37 -6.06 -10.32
CA ALA A 20 4.55 -5.28 -11.23
C ALA A 20 4.63 -3.81 -10.80
N SER A 21 5.03 -2.94 -11.73
CA SER A 21 5.03 -1.49 -11.52
C SER A 21 3.61 -1.02 -11.21
N ALA A 22 3.41 -0.46 -10.02
CA ALA A 22 2.20 0.28 -9.69
C ALA A 22 2.04 1.45 -10.69
N SER A 23 0.84 1.65 -11.21
CA SER A 23 0.55 2.84 -12.02
C SER A 23 0.73 4.09 -11.17
N GLY A 24 1.36 5.14 -11.70
CA GLY A 24 0.91 6.49 -11.36
C GLY A 24 1.91 7.50 -10.80
N CYS A 25 3.20 7.42 -11.06
CA CYS A 25 4.08 8.59 -10.88
C CYS A 25 4.93 8.83 -12.13
N SER A 26 4.26 9.12 -13.26
CA SER A 26 4.93 9.45 -14.52
C SER A 26 4.96 10.97 -14.71
N GLY A 27 6.13 11.59 -14.47
CA GLY A 27 6.37 12.98 -14.84
C GLY A 27 6.73 13.90 -13.69
N CYS A 28 7.82 13.59 -12.96
CA CYS A 28 8.49 14.61 -12.17
C CYS A 28 8.69 15.88 -13.03
N PRO A 29 8.24 17.07 -12.58
CA PRO A 29 8.07 17.49 -11.19
C PRO A 29 6.65 17.38 -10.60
N PHE A 30 5.70 16.68 -11.22
CA PHE A 30 4.35 16.56 -10.64
C PHE A 30 4.40 15.82 -9.30
N PRO A 31 3.76 16.37 -8.25
CA PRO A 31 3.82 15.78 -6.91
C PRO A 31 3.10 14.44 -6.90
N CYS A 32 3.76 13.44 -6.29
CA CYS A 32 3.24 12.09 -6.06
C CYS A 32 3.06 11.87 -4.55
N GLY A 33 2.08 11.06 -4.19
CA GLY A 33 1.65 10.81 -2.83
C GLY A 33 2.80 10.22 -2.05
N ARG A 34 2.98 10.71 -0.83
CA ARG A 34 4.07 10.29 0.04
C ARG A 34 3.56 10.07 1.45
N VAL A 35 4.13 9.09 2.14
CA VAL A 35 3.89 8.88 3.56
C VAL A 35 5.21 8.77 4.30
N GLU A 36 5.26 9.37 5.49
CA GLU A 36 6.40 9.35 6.40
C GLU A 36 5.96 8.80 7.75
N ASN A 37 6.56 7.70 8.17
CA ASN A 37 6.29 7.08 9.45
C ASN A 37 7.33 7.54 10.48
N LEU A 38 7.06 8.66 11.16
CA LEU A 38 7.90 9.15 12.27
C LEU A 38 7.38 8.67 13.64
N THR A 39 6.55 7.62 13.65
CA THR A 39 6.05 6.99 14.87
C THR A 39 7.01 5.92 15.38
N ASP A 40 6.69 5.28 16.50
CA ASP A 40 7.39 4.08 16.99
C ASP A 40 6.73 2.76 16.57
N ARG A 41 5.74 2.82 15.67
CA ARG A 41 4.97 1.68 15.18
C ARG A 41 5.21 1.46 13.70
N ASP A 42 5.07 0.21 13.27
CA ASP A 42 5.09 -0.12 11.85
C ASP A 42 3.72 0.19 11.23
N MET A 43 3.74 0.69 10.00
CA MET A 43 2.57 1.07 9.22
C MET A 43 2.42 0.15 8.00
N LEU A 44 1.27 0.21 7.35
CA LEU A 44 1.09 -0.29 5.99
C LEU A 44 0.74 0.87 5.07
N TYR A 45 1.09 0.74 3.79
CA TYR A 45 0.68 1.66 2.73
C TYR A 45 0.21 0.90 1.49
N THR A 46 -0.52 1.57 0.61
CA THR A 46 -0.93 1.05 -0.70
C THR A 46 -0.73 2.11 -1.77
N THR A 47 -0.56 1.66 -3.02
CA THR A 47 -0.26 2.48 -4.21
C THR A 47 -1.27 2.26 -5.33
N ASP A 48 -2.32 1.48 -5.06
CA ASP A 48 -3.24 0.96 -6.08
C ASP A 48 -4.62 0.55 -5.54
N PRO A 49 -5.25 1.26 -4.59
CA PRO A 49 -6.59 0.90 -4.15
C PRO A 49 -7.58 1.14 -5.30
N ASN A 50 -8.25 0.08 -5.77
CA ASN A 50 -9.05 0.14 -6.99
C ASN A 50 -10.42 -0.53 -6.80
N PRO A 51 -11.53 0.24 -6.84
CA PRO A 51 -12.88 -0.31 -6.66
C PRO A 51 -13.36 -1.20 -7.82
N ASN A 52 -12.65 -1.19 -8.95
CA ASN A 52 -13.03 -1.91 -10.16
C ASN A 52 -12.28 -3.24 -10.34
N LEU A 53 -11.34 -3.57 -9.45
CA LEU A 53 -10.68 -4.89 -9.46
C LEU A 53 -11.57 -5.95 -8.81
N GLY A 54 -11.44 -7.20 -9.25
CA GLY A 54 -12.18 -8.33 -8.69
C GLY A 54 -11.76 -8.66 -7.25
N ALA A 55 -12.58 -9.46 -6.55
CA ALA A 55 -12.43 -9.81 -5.14
C ALA A 55 -11.20 -10.66 -4.76
N HIS A 56 -10.26 -10.90 -5.69
CA HIS A 56 -9.09 -11.76 -5.49
C HIS A 56 -7.87 -11.04 -4.87
N HIS A 57 -7.98 -9.75 -4.57
CA HIS A 57 -6.94 -8.96 -3.89
C HIS A 57 -7.33 -8.70 -2.44
N ASP A 58 -6.33 -8.44 -1.59
CA ASP A 58 -6.57 -7.96 -0.23
C ASP A 58 -7.52 -6.75 -0.24
N ARG A 59 -8.33 -6.61 0.81
CA ARG A 59 -9.31 -5.51 0.90
C ARG A 59 -8.86 -4.46 1.91
N CYS A 60 -8.90 -3.21 1.49
CA CYS A 60 -8.64 -2.04 2.32
C CYS A 60 -9.96 -1.33 2.60
N ARG A 61 -10.32 -1.20 3.88
CA ARG A 61 -11.49 -0.43 4.30
C ARG A 61 -11.10 1.01 4.61
N PHE A 62 -11.45 1.91 3.73
CA PHE A 62 -11.22 3.34 3.84
C PHE A 62 -12.31 4.02 4.64
N TRP A 63 -11.92 4.96 5.52
CA TRP A 63 -12.88 5.82 6.23
C TRP A 63 -13.18 7.12 5.47
N ASN A 64 -12.24 7.56 4.62
CA ASN A 64 -12.30 8.79 3.85
C ASN A 64 -12.14 8.54 2.34
N TRP A 65 -12.79 7.51 1.80
CA TRP A 65 -12.76 7.27 0.36
C TRP A 65 -13.39 8.44 -0.39
N TYR A 66 -12.80 8.79 -1.52
CA TYR A 66 -13.34 9.80 -2.41
C TYR A 66 -13.12 9.39 -3.86
N THR A 67 -14.08 9.68 -4.73
CA THR A 67 -14.05 9.31 -6.15
C THR A 67 -13.81 10.49 -7.08
N THR A 68 -14.27 11.70 -6.72
CA THR A 68 -14.14 12.92 -7.54
C THR A 68 -14.56 14.16 -6.77
N TRP A 69 -14.15 15.33 -7.25
CA TRP A 69 -14.56 16.64 -6.73
C TRP A 69 -16.06 16.90 -6.94
N PRO A 70 -16.80 17.57 -6.02
CA PRO A 70 -16.38 18.04 -4.70
C PRO A 70 -16.46 16.90 -3.67
N TRP A 71 -15.34 16.66 -2.98
CA TRP A 71 -15.06 15.44 -2.21
C TRP A 71 -16.11 15.12 -1.14
N SER A 72 -17.04 14.22 -1.43
CA SER A 72 -17.79 13.50 -0.39
C SER A 72 -16.93 12.35 0.09
N THR A 73 -16.50 12.40 1.35
CA THR A 73 -15.81 11.27 1.97
C THR A 73 -16.84 10.21 2.37
N GLU A 74 -16.67 8.99 1.89
CA GLU A 74 -17.47 7.85 2.31
C GLU A 74 -16.59 6.75 2.90
N ARG A 75 -17.20 5.88 3.70
CA ARG A 75 -16.56 4.61 4.03
C ARG A 75 -16.68 3.69 2.82
N ARG A 76 -15.55 3.15 2.35
CA ARG A 76 -15.54 2.23 1.22
C ARG A 76 -14.52 1.14 1.41
N GLU A 77 -14.88 -0.07 1.04
CA GLU A 77 -13.93 -1.18 1.01
C GLU A 77 -13.60 -1.51 -0.44
N VAL A 78 -12.32 -1.51 -0.77
CA VAL A 78 -11.82 -1.75 -2.13
C VAL A 78 -10.64 -2.71 -2.11
N PRO A 79 -10.46 -3.49 -3.19
CA PRO A 79 -9.20 -4.17 -3.49
C PRO A 79 -7.99 -3.23 -3.39
N CYS A 80 -6.89 -3.72 -2.82
CA CYS A 80 -5.63 -2.98 -2.68
C CYS A 80 -4.43 -3.91 -2.48
N THR A 81 -3.23 -3.47 -2.84
CA THR A 81 -1.99 -4.13 -2.44
C THR A 81 -1.43 -3.47 -1.17
N GLN A 82 -1.21 -4.24 -0.11
CA GLN A 82 -0.66 -3.72 1.15
C GLN A 82 0.85 -3.92 1.21
N LYS A 83 1.59 -2.86 1.49
CA LYS A 83 3.05 -2.86 1.60
C LYS A 83 3.48 -2.40 3.00
N PRO A 84 4.46 -3.06 3.64
CA PRO A 84 4.94 -2.64 4.94
C PRO A 84 5.71 -1.31 4.86
N LEU A 85 5.52 -0.46 5.87
CA LEU A 85 6.28 0.77 6.08
C LEU A 85 6.86 0.78 7.51
N PRO A 86 8.13 0.39 7.68
CA PRO A 86 8.78 0.35 8.98
C PRO A 86 8.75 1.69 9.71
N ARG A 87 8.79 1.66 11.04
CA ARG A 87 9.02 2.85 11.86
C ARG A 87 10.26 3.64 11.41
N GLY A 88 10.19 4.96 11.42
CA GLY A 88 11.29 5.85 11.02
C GLY A 88 11.59 5.89 9.53
N SER A 89 10.71 5.37 8.67
CA SER A 89 10.91 5.31 7.21
C SER A 89 9.87 6.14 6.44
N SER A 90 10.08 6.29 5.13
CA SER A 90 9.13 6.94 4.23
C SER A 90 9.00 6.18 2.92
N SER A 91 7.85 6.32 2.26
CA SER A 91 7.59 5.77 0.92
C SER A 91 6.82 6.77 0.07
N GLY A 92 7.03 6.72 -1.25
CA GLY A 92 6.37 7.58 -2.21
C GLY A 92 7.09 8.89 -2.51
N GLY A 93 6.49 9.65 -3.42
CA GLY A 93 7.01 10.91 -3.91
C GLY A 93 7.85 10.78 -5.17
N CYS A 94 8.03 11.92 -5.84
CA CYS A 94 8.67 12.08 -7.15
C CYS A 94 10.02 11.35 -7.28
N SER A 95 10.91 11.48 -6.30
CA SER A 95 12.25 10.87 -6.36
C SER A 95 12.24 9.35 -6.38
N SER A 96 11.17 8.73 -5.89
CA SER A 96 11.00 7.28 -5.86
C SER A 96 10.12 6.75 -7.00
N GLU A 97 9.49 7.64 -7.78
CA GLU A 97 8.50 7.28 -8.81
C GLU A 97 7.37 6.39 -8.27
N ILE A 98 7.03 6.55 -6.99
CA ILE A 98 5.96 5.81 -6.31
C ILE A 98 4.90 6.83 -5.88
N ASP A 99 3.65 6.57 -6.25
CA ASP A 99 2.49 7.29 -5.76
C ASP A 99 1.84 6.49 -4.62
N VAL A 100 1.92 7.02 -3.40
CA VAL A 100 1.24 6.42 -2.25
C VAL A 100 -0.15 7.00 -2.15
N ASP A 101 -1.15 6.14 -2.33
CA ASP A 101 -2.55 6.50 -2.23
C ASP A 101 -3.05 6.56 -0.80
N ALA A 102 -2.50 5.74 0.09
CA ALA A 102 -3.06 5.57 1.42
C ALA A 102 -2.15 4.86 2.41
N TYR A 103 -2.49 4.99 3.69
CA TYR A 103 -1.80 4.32 4.80
C TYR A 103 -2.77 3.85 5.88
N THR A 104 -2.28 2.97 6.76
CA THR A 104 -2.97 2.53 7.98
C THR A 104 -1.99 2.12 9.08
N PHE A 105 -2.49 2.07 10.32
CA PHE A 105 -1.89 1.33 11.43
C PHE A 105 -2.69 0.04 11.64
N ALA A 106 -2.12 -1.10 11.26
CA ALA A 106 -2.83 -2.39 11.26
C ALA A 106 -3.27 -2.86 12.66
N TYR A 107 -2.62 -2.37 13.72
CA TYR A 107 -2.81 -2.86 15.09
C TYR A 107 -3.14 -1.77 16.11
N ASN A 108 -3.36 -0.52 15.67
CA ASN A 108 -3.63 0.59 16.58
C ASN A 108 -4.66 1.54 15.97
N ASP A 109 -5.50 2.11 16.83
CA ASP A 109 -6.27 3.31 16.48
C ASP A 109 -5.28 4.48 16.32
N TYR A 110 -5.62 5.45 15.46
CA TYR A 110 -4.80 6.64 15.23
C TYR A 110 -5.66 7.84 14.87
N TYR A 111 -5.11 9.04 14.97
CA TYR A 111 -5.79 10.25 14.53
C TYR A 111 -5.27 10.71 13.17
N ALA A 112 -6.19 11.01 12.25
CA ALA A 112 -5.88 11.63 10.97
C ALA A 112 -6.75 12.87 10.79
N GLY A 113 -6.12 14.05 10.69
CA GLY A 113 -6.85 15.32 10.54
C GLY A 113 -7.87 15.59 11.67
N GLY A 114 -7.57 15.17 12.90
CA GLY A 114 -8.48 15.29 14.05
C GLY A 114 -9.57 14.21 14.14
N THR A 115 -9.67 13.31 13.16
CA THR A 115 -10.62 12.19 13.19
C THR A 115 -9.96 10.95 13.77
N LEU A 116 -10.63 10.28 14.72
CA LEU A 116 -10.21 8.97 15.23
C LEU A 116 -10.49 7.90 14.15
N VAL A 117 -9.43 7.29 13.64
CA VAL A 117 -9.45 6.19 12.69
C VAL A 117 -9.23 4.90 13.46
N ARG A 118 -10.12 3.92 13.25
CA ARG A 118 -10.04 2.64 13.96
C ARG A 118 -8.96 1.75 13.38
N THR A 119 -8.48 0.85 14.20
CA THR A 119 -7.50 -0.19 13.84
C THR A 119 -7.85 -0.84 12.50
N ALA A 120 -6.85 -0.94 11.61
CA ALA A 120 -6.96 -1.46 10.24
C ALA A 120 -7.90 -0.71 9.28
N GLU A 121 -8.47 0.44 9.67
CA GLU A 121 -9.06 1.38 8.70
C GLU A 121 -7.98 2.17 7.99
N TRP A 122 -8.21 2.47 6.71
CA TRP A 122 -7.25 3.12 5.82
C TRP A 122 -7.57 4.59 5.63
N THR A 123 -6.53 5.42 5.71
CA THR A 123 -6.60 6.85 5.35
C THR A 123 -6.08 7.03 3.94
N LYS A 124 -6.99 7.39 3.01
CA LYS A 124 -6.60 7.85 1.67
C LYS A 124 -5.96 9.23 1.77
N ILE A 125 -4.90 9.46 1.00
CA ILE A 125 -4.22 10.74 0.87
C ILE A 125 -4.29 11.20 -0.58
N PRO A 126 -4.34 12.53 -0.84
CA PRO A 126 -4.29 13.02 -2.21
C PRO A 126 -2.91 12.77 -2.82
N ASP A 127 -2.89 12.45 -4.11
CA ASP A 127 -1.70 12.14 -4.92
C ASP A 127 -0.64 13.26 -4.88
N THR A 128 -1.02 14.47 -4.45
CA THR A 128 -0.10 15.63 -4.38
C THR A 128 0.42 15.93 -2.98
N LYS A 129 0.15 15.07 -2.00
CA LYS A 129 0.38 15.35 -0.58
C LYS A 129 1.33 14.35 0.07
N THR A 130 2.05 14.87 1.07
CA THR A 130 2.79 14.07 2.04
C THR A 130 1.97 13.95 3.32
N ALA A 131 1.73 12.72 3.77
CA ALA A 131 1.23 12.44 5.11
C ALA A 131 2.40 12.13 6.05
N THR A 132 2.64 13.00 7.03
CA THR A 132 3.64 12.76 8.08
C THR A 132 2.94 12.27 9.34
N CYS A 133 3.14 10.99 9.69
CA CYS A 133 2.60 10.38 10.89
C CYS A 133 3.58 10.56 12.06
N ARG A 134 3.07 11.04 13.20
CA ARG A 134 3.84 11.32 14.42
C ARG A 134 3.17 10.65 15.63
N LYS A 135 3.91 10.58 16.73
CA LYS A 135 3.42 10.06 18.01
C LYS A 135 2.31 10.92 18.61
#